data_AF-A0A929UQ25-F1
#
_entry.id   AF-A0A929UQ25-F1
#
_cell.length_a   1.000
_cell.length_b   1.000
_cell.length_c   1.000
_cell.angle_alpha   90.00
_cell.angle_beta   90.00
_cell.angle_gamma   90.00
#
_symmetry.space_group_name_H-M   'P 1'
#
loop_
_entity.id
_entity.type
_entity.pdbx_description
1 polymer ?
#
loop_
_entity_poly.entity_id
_entity_poly.type
_entity_poly.pdbx_seq_one_letter_code
_entity_poly.pdbx_strand_id
1 'polypeptide(L)'
;MARDAELDRLKVAQDVAFQRKQNAYQAQQTACVKAFKTRLEQVRASSKKRREDKKSIAAKAGVPFQYRDNVWISKESDGNINIYFGGVGKPDGPGHGHYVMDQNGNVTYRREPFDPHGAQNFEETRREKATLRMAQIAINQWARSAATPRVLQSEDSDFKVSVKSGYDRDHDAIVSDIVII
;
A
#
# COMPACT_ATOMS: atom_id res chain seq x y z
N MET A 1 10.18 85.19 29.24
CA MET A 1 9.43 84.08 29.87
C MET A 1 8.70 83.15 28.88
N ALA A 2 8.30 83.58 27.67
CA ALA A 2 7.57 82.70 26.73
C ALA A 2 8.45 81.68 25.94
N ARG A 3 9.74 81.94 25.77
CA ARG A 3 10.67 81.06 25.01
C ARG A 3 10.94 79.72 25.72
N ASP A 4 11.01 79.74 27.05
CA ASP A 4 11.33 78.55 27.85
C ASP A 4 10.15 77.56 27.86
N ALA A 5 8.91 78.06 27.90
CA ALA A 5 7.70 77.24 27.84
C ALA A 5 7.51 76.52 26.49
N GLU A 6 7.90 77.16 25.38
CA GLU A 6 7.86 76.55 24.04
C GLU A 6 8.90 75.43 23.91
N LEU A 7 10.10 75.64 24.44
CA LEU A 7 11.18 74.65 24.44
C LEU A 7 10.80 73.39 25.25
N ASP A 8 10.21 73.57 26.43
CA ASP A 8 9.72 72.47 27.26
C ASP A 8 8.62 71.67 26.56
N ARG A 9 7.69 72.34 25.87
CA ARG A 9 6.65 71.67 25.06
C ARG A 9 7.24 70.83 23.94
N LEU A 10 8.24 71.36 23.23
CA LEU A 10 8.90 70.64 22.14
C LEU A 10 9.66 69.41 22.66
N LYS A 11 10.28 69.51 23.83
CA LYS A 11 10.97 68.37 24.46
C LYS A 11 10.00 67.27 24.87
N VAL A 12 8.87 67.63 25.49
CA VAL A 12 7.80 66.67 25.81
C VAL A 12 7.25 66.02 24.54
N ALA A 13 7.04 66.80 23.47
CA ALA A 13 6.57 66.25 22.19
C ALA A 13 7.57 65.26 21.57
N GLN A 14 8.88 65.55 21.67
CA GLN A 14 9.95 64.66 21.21
C GLN A 14 9.96 63.35 22.00
N ASP A 15 9.89 63.41 23.33
CA ASP A 15 9.90 62.22 24.20
C ASP A 15 8.68 61.33 23.94
N VAL A 16 7.50 61.95 23.76
CA VAL A 16 6.28 61.23 23.37
C VAL A 16 6.43 60.58 22.00
N ALA A 17 7.00 61.28 21.01
CA ALA A 17 7.24 60.71 19.68
C ALA A 17 8.23 59.54 19.72
N PHE A 18 9.29 59.65 20.53
CA PHE A 18 10.26 58.58 20.73
C PHE A 18 9.63 57.36 21.40
N GLN A 19 8.85 57.55 22.46
CA GLN A 19 8.13 56.47 23.13
C GLN A 19 7.14 55.79 22.19
N ARG A 20 6.41 56.55 21.37
CA ARG A 20 5.50 56.00 20.35
C ARG A 20 6.25 55.13 19.34
N LYS A 21 7.40 55.58 18.87
CA LYS A 21 8.25 54.81 17.95
C LYS A 21 8.75 53.52 18.59
N GLN A 22 9.19 53.58 19.85
CA GLN A 22 9.65 52.40 20.59
C GLN A 22 8.52 51.38 20.79
N ASN A 23 7.33 51.84 21.19
CA ASN A 23 6.17 50.99 21.37
C ASN A 23 5.71 50.37 20.04
N ALA A 24 5.70 51.16 18.95
CA ALA A 24 5.36 50.65 17.62
C ALA A 24 6.35 49.57 17.15
N TYR A 25 7.64 49.77 17.39
CA TYR A 25 8.68 48.80 17.06
C TYR A 25 8.53 47.51 17.87
N GLN A 26 8.30 47.60 19.19
CA GLN A 26 8.07 46.43 20.05
C GLN A 26 6.79 45.67 19.66
N ALA A 27 5.71 46.39 19.33
CA ALA A 27 4.48 45.80 18.85
C ALA A 27 4.71 45.03 17.53
N GLN A 28 5.46 45.63 16.60
CA GLN A 28 5.80 44.99 15.33
C GLN A 28 6.68 43.73 15.53
N GLN A 29 7.70 43.80 16.39
CA GLN A 29 8.53 42.63 16.70
C GLN A 29 7.70 41.51 17.32
N THR A 30 6.86 41.83 18.31
CA THR A 30 6.00 40.86 18.98
C THR A 30 5.03 40.21 18.00
N ALA A 31 4.43 41.00 17.11
CA ALA A 31 3.55 40.50 16.06
C ALA A 31 4.28 39.57 15.09
N CYS A 32 5.50 39.94 14.66
CA CYS A 32 6.33 39.12 13.77
C CYS A 32 6.72 37.79 14.41
N VAL A 33 7.22 37.81 15.65
CA VAL A 33 7.58 36.59 16.41
C VAL A 33 6.36 35.69 16.59
N LYS A 34 5.19 36.26 16.91
CA LYS A 34 3.94 35.51 17.04
C LYS A 34 3.56 34.87 15.71
N ALA A 35 3.54 35.62 14.61
CA ALA A 35 3.20 35.11 13.28
C ALA A 35 4.16 33.99 12.83
N PHE A 36 5.46 34.15 13.07
CA PHE A 36 6.45 33.13 12.77
C PHE A 36 6.22 31.84 13.56
N LYS A 37 5.99 31.94 14.88
CA LYS A 37 5.68 30.77 15.72
C LYS A 37 4.42 30.05 15.27
N THR A 38 3.34 30.79 15.01
CA THR A 38 2.10 30.23 14.46
C THR A 38 2.34 29.49 13.14
N ARG A 39 3.10 30.09 12.21
CA ARG A 39 3.41 29.45 10.94
C ARG A 39 4.26 28.19 11.11
N LEU A 40 5.24 28.22 12.01
CA LEU A 40 6.10 27.07 12.32
C LEU A 40 5.28 25.89 12.85
N GLU A 41 4.33 26.13 13.75
CA GLU A 41 3.44 25.10 14.27
C GLU A 41 2.54 24.49 13.20
N GLN A 42 1.97 25.33 12.31
CA GLN A 42 1.18 24.86 11.18
C GLN A 42 2.01 23.97 10.23
N VAL A 43 3.24 24.37 9.92
CA VAL A 43 4.15 23.58 9.07
C VAL A 43 4.51 22.25 9.72
N ARG A 44 4.76 22.23 11.04
CA ARG A 44 5.02 20.99 11.79
C ARG A 44 3.82 20.06 11.81
N ALA A 45 2.62 20.59 12.07
CA ALA A 45 1.38 19.82 12.11
C ALA A 45 1.05 19.21 10.74
N SER A 46 1.11 20.00 9.67
CA SER A 46 0.91 19.53 8.29
C SER A 46 1.94 18.50 7.87
N SER A 47 3.22 18.69 8.23
CA SER A 47 4.28 17.72 7.95
C SER A 47 4.06 16.40 8.70
N LYS A 48 3.64 16.46 9.97
CA LYS A 48 3.27 15.27 10.76
C LYS A 48 2.12 14.54 10.10
N LYS A 49 1.02 15.25 9.78
CA LYS A 49 -0.14 14.66 9.10
C LYS A 49 0.27 13.97 7.79
N ARG A 50 1.05 14.65 6.95
CA ARG A 50 1.53 14.08 5.67
C ARG A 50 2.33 12.80 5.87
N ARG A 51 3.15 12.71 6.93
CA ARG A 51 3.91 11.49 7.23
C ARG A 51 2.99 10.35 7.66
N GLU A 52 2.03 10.61 8.54
CA GLU A 52 1.07 9.58 8.99
C GLU A 52 0.17 9.11 7.82
N ASP A 53 -0.26 10.04 6.95
CA ASP A 53 -1.03 9.71 5.75
C ASP A 53 -0.23 8.76 4.83
N LYS A 54 1.05 9.05 4.58
CA LYS A 54 1.93 8.19 3.78
C LYS A 54 2.11 6.81 4.42
N LYS A 55 2.34 6.76 5.73
CA LYS A 55 2.49 5.51 6.49
C LYS A 55 1.23 4.65 6.40
N SER A 56 0.06 5.27 6.51
CA SER A 56 -1.25 4.61 6.38
C SER A 56 -1.48 4.05 4.97
N ILE A 57 -1.16 4.82 3.93
CA ILE A 57 -1.23 4.35 2.53
C ILE A 57 -0.30 3.14 2.31
N ALA A 58 0.94 3.22 2.78
CA ALA A 58 1.89 2.11 2.68
C ALA A 58 1.39 0.87 3.44
N ALA A 59 0.82 1.04 4.63
CA ALA A 59 0.22 -0.05 5.40
C ALA A 59 -0.96 -0.69 4.65
N LYS A 60 -1.85 0.12 4.05
CA LYS A 60 -3.00 -0.35 3.26
C LYS A 60 -2.56 -1.18 2.04
N ALA A 61 -1.50 -0.75 1.36
CA ALA A 61 -0.92 -1.51 0.25
C ALA A 61 -0.17 -2.77 0.71
N GLY A 62 0.00 -2.99 2.01
CA GLY A 62 0.70 -4.14 2.56
C GLY A 62 2.22 -4.04 2.46
N VAL A 63 2.79 -2.84 2.35
CA VAL A 63 4.24 -2.63 2.41
C VAL A 63 4.79 -3.19 3.75
N PRO A 64 5.93 -3.91 3.74
CA PRO A 64 6.52 -4.44 4.96
C PRO A 64 6.75 -3.37 6.02
N PHE A 65 6.53 -3.70 7.31
CA PHE A 65 6.54 -2.73 8.41
C PHE A 65 7.81 -1.89 8.48
N GLN A 66 8.97 -2.50 8.25
CA GLN A 66 10.30 -1.87 8.26
C GLN A 66 10.45 -0.71 7.26
N TYR A 67 9.60 -0.64 6.23
CA TYR A 67 9.69 0.38 5.20
C TYR A 67 8.62 1.48 5.33
N ARG A 68 7.56 1.29 6.13
CA ARG A 68 6.38 2.17 6.13
C ARG A 68 6.68 3.62 6.53
N ASP A 69 7.72 3.83 7.32
CA ASP A 69 8.17 5.17 7.73
C ASP A 69 9.06 5.86 6.68
N ASN A 70 9.53 5.13 5.67
CA ASN A 70 10.43 5.61 4.63
C ASN A 70 9.96 5.21 3.22
N VAL A 71 8.88 5.83 2.77
CA VAL A 71 8.27 5.59 1.45
C VAL A 71 8.21 6.86 0.59
N TRP A 72 8.37 6.68 -0.72
CA TRP A 72 7.99 7.68 -1.72
C TRP A 72 6.64 7.29 -2.31
N ILE A 73 5.70 8.23 -2.37
CA ILE A 73 4.34 7.98 -2.89
C ILE A 73 4.07 8.98 -3.99
N SER A 74 3.73 8.46 -5.17
CA SER A 74 3.25 9.24 -6.31
C SER A 74 1.80 8.88 -6.57
N LYS A 75 0.93 9.89 -6.70
CA LYS A 75 -0.48 9.72 -7.04
C LYS A 75 -0.66 10.21 -8.48
N GLU A 76 -1.10 9.33 -9.35
CA GLU A 76 -1.36 9.62 -10.76
C GLU A 76 -2.79 10.15 -10.96
N SER A 77 -3.03 10.77 -12.11
CA SER A 77 -4.33 11.38 -12.45
C SER A 77 -5.45 10.36 -12.66
N ASP A 78 -5.09 9.12 -12.99
CA ASP A 78 -6.01 7.98 -13.13
C ASP A 78 -6.42 7.37 -11.77
N GLY A 79 -5.91 7.90 -10.67
CA GLY A 79 -6.16 7.43 -9.31
C GLY A 79 -5.22 6.33 -8.84
N ASN A 80 -4.25 5.90 -9.67
CA ASN A 80 -3.23 4.95 -9.25
C ASN A 80 -2.24 5.59 -8.27
N ILE A 81 -1.89 4.82 -7.25
CA ILE A 81 -0.97 5.21 -6.19
C ILE A 81 0.25 4.30 -6.28
N ASN A 82 1.36 4.88 -6.74
CA ASN A 82 2.65 4.24 -6.78
C ASN A 82 3.37 4.44 -5.45
N ILE A 83 3.89 3.36 -4.88
CA ILE A 83 4.55 3.35 -3.58
C ILE A 83 5.93 2.70 -3.77
N TYR A 84 6.98 3.47 -3.52
CA TYR A 84 8.37 3.05 -3.67
C TYR A 84 9.06 3.01 -2.31
N PHE A 85 9.85 1.98 -2.07
CA PHE A 85 10.47 1.74 -0.78
C PHE A 85 11.73 0.86 -0.85
N GLY A 86 12.57 0.90 0.18
CA GLY A 86 13.72 -0.01 0.31
C GLY A 86 14.87 0.21 -0.68
N GLY A 87 14.81 1.28 -1.49
CA GLY A 87 15.91 1.64 -2.39
C GLY A 87 17.15 2.15 -1.65
N VAL A 88 18.31 2.03 -2.31
CA VAL A 88 19.59 2.51 -1.78
C VAL A 88 19.57 4.05 -1.67
N GLY A 89 19.88 4.57 -0.48
CA GLY A 89 19.98 6.01 -0.17
C GLY A 89 18.62 6.73 -0.03
N LYS A 90 17.64 6.39 -0.86
CA LYS A 90 16.29 6.97 -0.83
C LYS A 90 15.23 5.93 -1.23
N PRO A 91 13.95 6.10 -0.84
CA PRO A 91 12.92 5.09 -1.09
C PRO A 91 12.75 4.66 -2.54
N ASP A 92 12.91 5.59 -3.49
CA ASP A 92 12.86 5.41 -4.95
C ASP A 92 14.27 5.20 -5.57
N GLY A 93 15.27 4.89 -4.75
CA GLY A 93 16.65 4.66 -5.18
C GLY A 93 16.84 3.34 -5.93
N PRO A 94 18.08 3.02 -6.35
CA PRO A 94 18.40 1.74 -6.98
C PRO A 94 17.94 0.56 -6.13
N GLY A 95 17.35 -0.46 -6.77
CA GLY A 95 16.86 -1.65 -6.10
C GLY A 95 15.59 -1.47 -5.27
N HIS A 96 14.90 -0.33 -5.35
CA HIS A 96 13.65 -0.12 -4.61
C HIS A 96 12.60 -1.20 -4.95
N GLY A 97 11.76 -1.53 -3.97
CA GLY A 97 10.49 -2.20 -4.16
C GLY A 97 9.44 -1.21 -4.68
N HIS A 98 8.47 -1.72 -5.42
CA HIS A 98 7.44 -0.92 -6.08
C HIS A 98 6.10 -1.62 -6.01
N TYR A 99 5.15 -0.99 -5.33
CA TYR A 99 3.76 -1.41 -5.27
C TYR A 99 2.89 -0.38 -5.99
N VAL A 100 1.86 -0.86 -6.69
CA VAL A 100 0.82 -0.01 -7.28
C VAL A 100 -0.51 -0.39 -6.68
N MET A 101 -1.23 0.61 -6.17
CA MET A 101 -2.56 0.46 -5.58
C MET A 101 -3.55 1.34 -6.36
N ASP A 102 -4.67 0.76 -6.79
CA ASP A 102 -5.73 1.47 -7.50
C ASP A 102 -6.50 2.43 -6.56
N GLN A 103 -7.40 3.23 -7.15
CA GLN A 103 -8.27 4.16 -6.42
C GLN A 103 -9.20 3.49 -5.39
N ASN A 104 -9.53 2.21 -5.59
CA ASN A 104 -10.37 1.43 -4.69
C ASN A 104 -9.57 0.86 -3.51
N GLY A 105 -8.24 0.91 -3.57
CA GLY A 105 -7.34 0.37 -2.57
C GLY A 105 -6.89 -1.06 -2.82
N ASN A 106 -7.14 -1.60 -4.02
CA ASN A 106 -6.62 -2.90 -4.42
C ASN A 106 -5.20 -2.74 -4.95
N VAL A 107 -4.30 -3.62 -4.51
CA VAL A 107 -2.95 -3.67 -5.07
C VAL A 107 -3.02 -4.40 -6.41
N THR A 108 -2.48 -3.79 -7.45
CA THR A 108 -2.46 -4.32 -8.83
C THR A 108 -1.07 -4.78 -9.25
N TYR A 109 -0.03 -4.28 -8.59
CA TYR A 109 1.36 -4.64 -8.84
C TYR A 109 2.14 -4.73 -7.53
N ARG A 110 2.96 -5.77 -7.38
CA ARG A 110 3.91 -5.95 -6.28
C ARG A 110 5.26 -6.45 -6.75
N ARG A 111 6.29 -5.69 -6.39
CA ARG A 111 7.69 -6.11 -6.53
C ARG A 111 8.45 -5.72 -5.26
N GLU A 112 9.15 -6.66 -4.64
CA GLU A 112 9.98 -6.37 -3.47
C GLU A 112 11.27 -5.65 -3.87
N PRO A 113 12.00 -5.06 -2.91
CA PRO A 113 13.32 -4.53 -3.17
C PRO A 113 14.24 -5.59 -3.77
N PHE A 114 15.00 -5.21 -4.79
CA PHE A 114 15.94 -6.04 -5.55
C PHE A 114 15.33 -7.19 -6.37
N ASP A 115 14.01 -7.41 -6.32
CA ASP A 115 13.34 -8.36 -7.22
C ASP A 115 13.38 -7.86 -8.67
N PRO A 116 13.46 -8.79 -9.64
CA PRO A 116 13.41 -8.46 -11.05
C PRO A 116 12.07 -7.82 -11.45
N HIS A 117 12.15 -6.90 -12.41
CA HIS A 117 10.97 -6.33 -13.03
C HIS A 117 10.38 -7.31 -14.04
N GLY A 118 9.05 -7.40 -14.09
CA GLY A 118 8.36 -8.14 -15.15
C GLY A 118 6.87 -8.32 -14.88
N ALA A 119 6.18 -8.94 -15.84
CA ALA A 119 4.73 -9.15 -15.79
C ALA A 119 4.29 -10.07 -14.63
N GLN A 120 5.18 -10.93 -14.13
CA GLN A 120 4.92 -11.78 -12.96
C GLN A 120 4.57 -10.99 -11.69
N ASN A 121 4.85 -9.70 -11.66
CA ASN A 121 4.60 -8.83 -10.52
C ASN A 121 3.17 -8.25 -10.51
N PHE A 122 2.39 -8.41 -11.59
CA PHE A 122 0.98 -8.06 -11.58
C PHE A 122 0.19 -9.06 -10.72
N GLU A 123 -0.69 -8.54 -9.87
CA GLU A 123 -1.51 -9.37 -8.96
C GLU A 123 -2.49 -10.27 -9.72
N GLU A 124 -2.96 -9.83 -10.88
CA GLU A 124 -3.76 -10.66 -11.78
C GLU A 124 -2.99 -11.92 -12.22
N THR A 125 -1.77 -11.76 -12.72
CA THR A 125 -0.90 -12.87 -13.11
C THR A 125 -0.59 -13.81 -11.93
N ARG A 126 -0.44 -13.27 -10.71
CA ARG A 126 -0.26 -14.10 -9.51
C ARG A 126 -1.51 -14.92 -9.19
N ARG A 127 -2.70 -14.32 -9.30
CA ARG A 127 -3.99 -15.01 -9.08
C ARG A 127 -4.21 -16.11 -10.11
N GLU A 128 -3.98 -15.84 -11.39
CA GLU A 128 -4.09 -16.84 -12.46
C GLU A 128 -3.19 -18.05 -12.19
N LYS A 129 -1.91 -17.81 -11.88
CA LYS A 129 -0.96 -18.88 -11.53
C LYS A 129 -1.41 -19.69 -10.31
N ALA A 130 -1.97 -19.04 -9.29
CA ALA A 130 -2.51 -19.73 -8.12
C ALA A 130 -3.72 -20.61 -8.49
N THR A 131 -4.66 -20.08 -9.29
CA THR A 131 -5.83 -20.82 -9.78
C THR A 131 -5.43 -22.04 -10.59
N LEU A 132 -4.50 -21.88 -11.54
CA LEU A 132 -3.97 -22.99 -12.34
C LEU A 132 -3.31 -24.06 -11.46
N ARG A 133 -2.54 -23.64 -10.45
CA ARG A 133 -1.91 -24.57 -9.50
C ARG A 133 -2.96 -25.35 -8.69
N MET A 134 -4.02 -24.68 -8.22
CA MET A 134 -5.10 -25.33 -7.49
C MET A 134 -5.89 -26.30 -8.37
N ALA A 135 -6.18 -25.93 -9.62
CA ALA A 135 -6.80 -26.81 -10.60
C ALA A 135 -5.95 -28.07 -10.86
N GLN A 136 -4.64 -27.91 -11.04
CA GLN A 136 -3.72 -29.04 -11.22
C GLN A 136 -3.69 -29.97 -9.99
N ILE A 137 -3.72 -29.41 -8.77
CA ILE A 137 -3.78 -30.21 -7.54
C ILE A 137 -5.08 -31.01 -7.50
N ALA A 138 -6.22 -30.41 -7.84
CA ALA A 138 -7.51 -31.08 -7.87
C ALA A 138 -7.54 -32.21 -8.91
N ILE A 139 -7.00 -31.98 -10.12
CA ILE A 139 -6.87 -33.02 -11.15
C ILE A 139 -5.98 -34.17 -10.67
N ASN A 140 -4.85 -33.87 -10.03
CA ASN A 140 -3.95 -34.89 -9.50
C ASN A 140 -4.61 -35.72 -8.38
N GLN A 141 -5.41 -35.10 -7.51
CA GLN A 141 -6.17 -35.80 -6.48
C GLN A 141 -7.27 -36.69 -7.10
N TRP A 142 -8.01 -36.16 -8.08
CA TRP A 142 -9.02 -36.92 -8.79
C TRP A 142 -8.42 -38.15 -9.49
N ALA A 143 -7.32 -37.99 -10.24
CA ALA A 143 -6.63 -39.07 -10.91
C ALA A 143 -6.14 -40.16 -9.93
N ARG A 144 -5.67 -39.77 -8.73
CA ARG A 144 -5.30 -40.73 -7.67
C ARG A 144 -6.51 -41.48 -7.12
N SER A 145 -7.67 -40.84 -7.00
CA SER A 145 -8.91 -41.48 -6.54
C SER A 145 -9.56 -42.41 -7.58
N ALA A 146 -9.29 -42.18 -8.87
CA ALA A 146 -9.73 -43.04 -9.96
C ALA A 146 -8.83 -44.28 -10.14
N ALA A 147 -7.56 -44.21 -9.71
CA ALA A 147 -6.62 -45.33 -9.76
C ALA A 147 -6.90 -46.42 -8.69
N THR A 148 -7.76 -46.16 -7.71
CA THR A 148 -8.34 -47.21 -6.85
C THR A 148 -9.55 -47.81 -7.55
N PRO A 149 -9.56 -49.12 -7.89
CA PRO A 149 -10.70 -49.75 -8.55
C PRO A 149 -11.95 -49.57 -7.69
N ARG A 150 -12.94 -48.83 -8.20
CA ARG A 150 -14.24 -48.69 -7.53
C ARG A 150 -15.06 -49.95 -7.85
N VAL A 151 -14.93 -50.97 -7.01
CA VAL A 151 -15.75 -52.18 -7.09
C VAL A 151 -17.12 -51.88 -6.50
N LEU A 152 -18.13 -51.74 -7.36
CA LEU A 152 -19.54 -51.79 -6.94
C LEU A 152 -19.98 -53.25 -7.03
N GLN A 153 -20.34 -53.84 -5.89
CA GLN A 153 -21.04 -55.12 -5.80
C GLN A 153 -22.51 -54.82 -5.47
N SER A 154 -23.41 -55.22 -6.36
CA SER A 154 -24.84 -55.30 -6.09
C SER A 154 -25.22 -56.78 -6.01
N GLU A 155 -25.80 -57.20 -4.89
CA GLU A 155 -26.35 -58.55 -4.71
C GLU A 155 -27.86 -58.47 -4.88
N ASP A 156 -28.35 -59.01 -6.00
CA ASP A 156 -29.72 -59.50 -6.10
C ASP A 156 -29.64 -61.02 -6.26
N SER A 157 -30.59 -61.73 -5.67
CA SER A 157 -30.50 -63.16 -5.29
C SER A 157 -30.28 -64.18 -6.43
N ASP A 158 -30.13 -63.73 -7.68
CA ASP A 158 -30.01 -64.59 -8.87
C ASP A 158 -28.70 -64.41 -9.67
N PHE A 159 -27.89 -63.36 -9.47
CA PHE A 159 -26.58 -63.19 -10.15
C PHE A 159 -25.68 -62.15 -9.47
N LYS A 160 -24.37 -62.35 -9.47
CA LYS A 160 -23.39 -61.42 -8.88
C LYS A 160 -22.69 -60.62 -9.97
N VAL A 161 -22.85 -59.29 -9.95
CA VAL A 161 -22.15 -58.39 -10.89
C VAL A 161 -20.97 -57.70 -10.19
N SER A 162 -19.78 -57.80 -10.77
CA SER A 162 -18.59 -57.05 -10.38
C SER A 162 -18.18 -56.14 -11.52
N VAL A 163 -18.27 -54.83 -11.29
CA VAL A 163 -17.75 -53.82 -12.24
C VAL A 163 -16.39 -53.33 -11.76
N LYS A 164 -15.39 -53.40 -12.64
CA LYS A 164 -14.07 -52.78 -12.45
C LYS A 164 -13.90 -51.72 -13.51
N SER A 165 -13.88 -50.46 -13.10
CA SER A 165 -13.64 -49.33 -13.99
C SER A 165 -12.27 -48.72 -13.70
N GLY A 166 -11.53 -48.40 -14.76
CA GLY A 166 -10.22 -47.76 -14.71
C GLY A 166 -10.07 -46.76 -15.86
N TYR A 167 -9.16 -45.80 -15.69
CA TYR A 167 -8.85 -44.82 -16.73
C TYR A 167 -7.63 -45.28 -17.51
N ASP A 168 -7.80 -45.47 -18.82
CA ASP A 168 -6.73 -45.82 -19.73
C ASP A 168 -6.08 -44.54 -20.27
N ARG A 169 -4.82 -44.34 -19.93
CA ARG A 169 -4.03 -43.15 -20.31
C ARG A 169 -3.63 -43.16 -21.78
N ASP A 170 -3.52 -44.32 -22.42
CA ASP A 170 -3.04 -44.42 -23.80
C ASP A 170 -4.16 -44.05 -24.80
N HIS A 171 -5.41 -44.18 -24.37
CA HIS A 171 -6.59 -43.91 -25.19
C HIS A 171 -7.45 -42.73 -24.69
N ASP A 172 -7.03 -42.05 -23.62
CA ASP A 172 -7.78 -40.97 -22.96
C ASP A 172 -9.26 -41.32 -22.72
N ALA A 173 -9.52 -42.54 -22.25
CA ALA A 173 -10.85 -43.10 -22.13
C ALA A 173 -11.06 -43.87 -20.82
N ILE A 174 -12.31 -43.92 -20.35
CA ILE A 174 -12.69 -44.77 -19.22
C ILE A 174 -13.02 -46.15 -19.76
N VAL A 175 -12.29 -47.16 -19.30
CA VAL A 175 -12.52 -48.57 -19.63
C VAL A 175 -13.19 -49.24 -18.44
N SER A 176 -14.30 -49.93 -18.69
CA SER A 176 -15.06 -50.62 -17.65
C SER A 176 -15.25 -52.08 -18.03
N ASP A 177 -14.74 -52.97 -17.19
CA ASP A 177 -14.96 -54.40 -17.27
C ASP A 177 -16.13 -54.78 -16.36
N ILE A 178 -17.07 -55.54 -16.91
CA ILE A 178 -18.24 -56.05 -16.19
C ILE A 178 -18.13 -57.58 -16.18
N VAL A 179 -18.08 -58.16 -14.99
CA VAL A 179 -18.10 -59.61 -14.79
C VAL A 179 -19.41 -59.99 -14.11
N ILE A 180 -20.16 -60.91 -14.71
CA ILE A 180 -21.37 -61.51 -14.13
C ILE A 180 -21.00 -62.94 -13.71
N ILE A 181 -21.21 -63.28 -12.44
CA ILE A 181 -20.87 -64.56 -11.79
C ILE A 181 -22.16 -65.23 -11.31
#